data_AF-A0AAW0KAX0-F1
#
_entry.id   AF-A0AAW0KAX0-F1
#
_cell.length_a   1.000
_cell.length_b   1.000
_cell.length_c   1.000
_cell.angle_alpha   90.00
_cell.angle_beta   90.00
_cell.angle_gamma   90.00
#
_symmetry.space_group_name_H-M   'P 1'
#
loop_
_entity.id
_entity.type
_entity.pdbx_description
1 polymer ?
#
loop_
_entity_poly.entity_id
_entity_poly.type
_entity_poly.pdbx_seq_one_letter_code
_entity_poly.pdbx_strand_id
1 'polypeptide(L)'
;MEIPWLRSPCQEHPGLTCATLTTPTQLRTSSHFTARFNGQLWIPGAFDRWELIQAQELHGKLRLKENVQRLNSDIGTIAAWLEKTEAELEALRLAEPPSNVQEMALTVKKLQEILKAFATYKTLMVSVNVSHKESLLSESPESTELQNRLHQLSLSWDTVQGVMDSWRGDLRQSLMQCQDFHRLSQDLLLWLASAEGRRQKACVASPEADRQALLECQEELRQLEKELEDRQPQVSSLQEISSSLLVKGHGEDYIEAAEKVHVIEKKLKQLREQVAQDLMSLQERLNSDPSLASFDEVDSGEQPPAASVPTSFAKQFGAERSTNEEEETDNRMSHLNGPGSSQPRRSFLSRVIRAALPLQLLLLLLLLLACLLPASEEDYSCTQANNFAHSFYPMLRYTNGPPPT
;
A
#
# COMPACT_ATOMS: atom_id res chain seq x y z
N MET A 1 -18.89 -11.67 60.12
CA MET A 1 -18.75 -10.29 60.62
C MET A 1 -20.10 -9.86 61.15
N GLU A 2 -20.20 -9.53 62.44
CA GLU A 2 -21.40 -8.92 63.01
C GLU A 2 -21.33 -7.40 62.86
N ILE A 3 -22.48 -6.73 62.73
CA ILE A 3 -22.57 -5.28 62.49
C ILE A 3 -22.88 -4.59 63.85
N PRO A 4 -21.96 -3.81 64.46
CA PRO A 4 -22.04 -3.48 65.89
C PRO A 4 -23.15 -2.52 66.38
N TRP A 5 -24.06 -2.07 65.52
CA TRP A 5 -24.89 -0.87 65.76
C TRP A 5 -26.35 -1.14 66.19
N LEU A 6 -26.69 -2.39 66.52
CA LEU A 6 -28.09 -2.85 66.70
C LEU A 6 -28.71 -2.65 68.11
N ARG A 7 -28.58 -1.46 68.72
CA ARG A 7 -29.31 -1.14 69.99
C ARG A 7 -29.78 0.32 70.13
N SER A 8 -30.86 0.46 70.91
CA SER A 8 -31.45 1.72 71.44
C SER A 8 -32.47 2.40 70.48
N PRO A 9 -33.40 3.23 70.99
CA PRO A 9 -34.73 2.69 71.30
C PRO A 9 -35.90 3.48 70.69
N CYS A 10 -36.97 2.77 70.31
CA CYS A 10 -38.23 3.42 69.91
C CYS A 10 -38.98 3.94 71.14
N GLN A 11 -39.01 5.27 71.32
CA GLN A 11 -39.90 5.94 72.27
C GLN A 11 -41.18 6.41 71.55
N GLU A 12 -42.29 6.49 72.28
CA GLU A 12 -43.63 6.30 71.70
C GLU A 12 -44.25 7.55 71.05
N HIS A 13 -44.88 7.35 69.88
CA HIS A 13 -45.95 8.22 69.37
C HIS A 13 -47.08 7.34 68.79
N PRO A 14 -48.32 7.42 69.29
CA PRO A 14 -49.42 6.59 68.80
C PRO A 14 -49.93 7.09 67.44
N GLY A 15 -49.88 6.24 66.41
CA GLY A 15 -50.51 6.51 65.11
C GLY A 15 -49.78 5.96 63.88
N LEU A 16 -48.50 5.58 63.99
CA LEU A 16 -47.70 5.07 62.88
C LEU A 16 -47.02 3.73 63.24
N THR A 17 -47.47 2.64 62.60
CA THR A 17 -46.87 1.29 62.71
C THR A 17 -45.53 1.23 61.98
N CYS A 18 -44.47 1.72 62.64
CA CYS A 18 -43.13 1.78 62.07
C CYS A 18 -42.43 0.40 62.09
N ALA A 19 -42.70 -0.42 61.07
CA ALA A 19 -42.02 -1.70 60.88
C ALA A 19 -40.51 -1.48 60.70
N THR A 20 -39.73 -1.86 61.71
CA THR A 20 -38.27 -1.66 61.72
C THR A 20 -37.60 -2.82 60.99
N LEU A 21 -37.38 -2.66 59.69
CA LEU A 21 -36.82 -3.68 58.81
C LEU A 21 -35.29 -3.75 58.99
N THR A 22 -34.80 -4.77 59.70
CA THR A 22 -33.39 -4.89 60.14
C THR A 22 -32.47 -5.64 59.17
N THR A 23 -32.99 -6.16 58.05
CA THR A 23 -32.18 -6.90 57.06
C THR A 23 -32.50 -6.49 55.62
N PRO A 24 -31.53 -6.55 54.67
CA PRO A 24 -31.76 -6.17 53.26
C PRO A 24 -32.90 -6.93 52.60
N THR A 25 -33.05 -8.21 52.91
CA THR A 25 -34.11 -9.07 52.35
C THR A 25 -35.50 -8.57 52.72
N GLN A 26 -35.69 -8.02 53.93
CA GLN A 26 -36.96 -7.45 54.39
C GLN A 26 -37.25 -6.09 53.72
N LEU A 27 -36.22 -5.29 53.42
CA LEU A 27 -36.37 -4.05 52.65
C LEU A 27 -36.85 -4.30 51.21
N ARG A 28 -36.35 -5.36 50.57
CA ARG A 28 -36.69 -5.73 49.19
C ARG A 28 -38.11 -6.31 49.02
N THR A 29 -38.70 -6.90 50.06
CA THR A 29 -40.06 -7.48 50.02
C THR A 29 -41.18 -6.50 50.43
N SER A 30 -40.85 -5.32 50.96
CA SER A 30 -41.84 -4.32 51.41
C SER A 30 -42.46 -3.56 50.21
N SER A 31 -43.52 -4.10 49.62
CA SER A 31 -44.22 -3.50 48.48
C SER A 31 -45.14 -2.32 48.85
N HIS A 32 -45.53 -2.16 50.13
CA HIS A 32 -46.55 -1.19 50.55
C HIS A 32 -46.15 -0.22 51.68
N PHE A 33 -44.95 -0.34 52.26
CA PHE A 33 -44.49 0.54 53.34
C PHE A 33 -43.19 1.25 52.98
N THR A 34 -43.17 2.57 53.21
CA THR A 34 -41.96 3.39 53.25
C THR A 34 -41.12 2.98 54.45
N ALA A 35 -40.09 2.18 54.20
CA ALA A 35 -39.21 1.67 55.23
C ALA A 35 -38.32 2.77 55.80
N ARG A 36 -38.04 2.72 57.11
CA ARG A 36 -37.10 3.65 57.74
C ARG A 36 -35.80 2.92 58.08
N PHE A 37 -34.69 3.35 57.48
CA PHE A 37 -33.37 2.74 57.66
C PHE A 37 -32.35 3.86 57.94
N ASN A 38 -31.61 3.74 59.04
CA ASN A 38 -30.76 4.80 59.61
C ASN A 38 -31.46 6.18 59.66
N GLY A 39 -32.72 6.21 60.10
CA GLY A 39 -33.55 7.42 60.23
C GLY A 39 -34.13 7.98 58.92
N GLN A 40 -33.49 7.70 57.77
CA GLN A 40 -33.94 8.09 56.44
C GLN A 40 -35.13 7.25 55.96
N LEU A 41 -35.98 7.86 55.13
CA LEU A 41 -37.21 7.26 54.61
C LEU A 41 -36.96 6.70 53.19
N TRP A 42 -37.10 5.39 53.03
CA TRP A 42 -36.84 4.68 51.78
C TRP A 42 -38.15 4.35 51.06
N ILE A 43 -38.24 4.74 49.80
CA ILE A 43 -39.35 4.43 48.89
C ILE A 43 -39.10 3.03 48.28
N PRO A 44 -40.12 2.20 48.02
CA PRO A 44 -39.95 0.92 47.32
C PRO A 44 -39.09 1.03 46.05
N GLY A 45 -38.20 0.05 45.86
CA GLY A 45 -37.20 0.04 44.79
C GLY A 45 -36.07 1.07 44.91
N ALA A 46 -36.08 1.98 45.90
CA ALA A 46 -34.96 2.90 46.11
C ALA A 46 -33.70 2.17 46.62
N PHE A 47 -33.88 1.08 47.37
CA PHE A 47 -32.79 0.21 47.80
C PHE A 47 -32.10 -0.45 46.60
N ASP A 48 -32.86 -1.08 45.71
CA ASP A 48 -32.30 -1.76 44.53
C ASP A 48 -31.65 -0.76 43.54
N ARG A 49 -32.19 0.47 43.44
CA ARG A 49 -31.53 1.57 42.70
C ARG A 49 -30.22 2.01 43.36
N TRP A 50 -30.17 2.13 44.68
CA TRP A 50 -28.94 2.46 45.42
C TRP A 50 -27.89 1.35 45.31
N GLU A 51 -28.30 0.09 45.41
CA GLU A 51 -27.45 -1.09 45.23
C GLU A 51 -26.88 -1.17 43.81
N LEU A 52 -27.68 -0.87 42.79
CA LEU A 52 -27.21 -0.72 41.40
C LEU A 52 -26.19 0.41 41.24
N ILE A 53 -26.46 1.59 41.83
CA ILE A 53 -25.53 2.74 41.79
C ILE A 53 -24.21 2.40 42.49
N GLN A 54 -24.25 1.73 43.66
CA GLN A 54 -23.04 1.27 44.35
C GLN A 54 -22.28 0.20 43.58
N ALA A 55 -22.97 -0.74 42.92
CA ALA A 55 -22.36 -1.72 42.04
C ALA A 55 -21.68 -1.06 40.82
N GLN A 56 -22.33 -0.05 40.22
CA GLN A 56 -21.76 0.75 39.12
C GLN A 56 -20.55 1.58 39.57
N GLU A 57 -20.61 2.21 40.74
CA GLU A 57 -19.50 2.97 41.33
C GLU A 57 -18.29 2.07 41.65
N LEU A 58 -18.54 0.89 42.24
CA LEU A 58 -17.50 -0.10 42.53
C LEU A 58 -16.88 -0.65 41.23
N HIS A 59 -17.69 -0.98 40.23
CA HIS A 59 -17.23 -1.43 38.92
C HIS A 59 -16.41 -0.35 38.19
N GLY A 60 -16.83 0.91 38.25
CA GLY A 60 -16.09 2.05 37.72
C GLY A 60 -14.71 2.21 38.39
N LYS A 61 -14.65 2.13 39.73
CA LYS A 61 -13.39 2.18 40.49
C LYS A 61 -12.46 1.01 40.15
N LEU A 62 -12.99 -0.21 39.99
CA LEU A 62 -12.21 -1.39 39.59
C LEU A 62 -11.66 -1.25 38.16
N ARG A 63 -12.51 -0.83 37.20
CA ARG A 63 -12.09 -0.61 35.81
C ARG A 63 -11.05 0.51 35.68
N LEU A 64 -11.20 1.61 36.42
CA LEU A 64 -10.21 2.69 36.45
C LEU A 64 -8.87 2.19 37.00
N LYS A 65 -8.88 1.40 38.08
CA LYS A 65 -7.67 0.80 38.65
C LYS A 65 -6.98 -0.16 37.67
N GLU A 66 -7.75 -1.01 36.99
CA GLU A 66 -7.21 -1.92 35.96
C GLU A 66 -6.60 -1.14 34.78
N ASN A 67 -7.28 -0.09 34.30
CA ASN A 67 -6.76 0.81 33.27
C ASN A 67 -5.44 1.46 33.69
N VAL A 68 -5.37 2.03 34.90
CA VAL A 68 -4.14 2.67 35.41
C VAL A 68 -3.01 1.65 35.59
N GLN A 69 -3.29 0.42 36.03
CA GLN A 69 -2.29 -0.63 36.11
C GLN A 69 -1.77 -1.07 34.73
N ARG A 70 -2.66 -1.19 33.73
CA ARG A 70 -2.32 -1.48 32.33
C ARG A 70 -1.44 -0.37 31.73
N LEU A 71 -1.88 0.89 31.83
CA LEU A 71 -1.11 2.07 31.39
C LEU A 71 0.31 2.11 31.99
N ASN A 72 0.44 1.83 33.29
CA ASN A 72 1.74 1.78 33.96
C ASN A 72 2.66 0.67 33.41
N SER A 73 2.11 -0.50 33.08
CA SER A 73 2.83 -1.61 32.46
C SER A 73 3.25 -1.29 31.02
N ASP A 74 2.35 -0.68 30.23
CA ASP A 74 2.59 -0.33 28.84
C ASP A 74 3.69 0.75 28.73
N ILE A 75 3.61 1.81 29.57
CA ILE A 75 4.64 2.86 29.66
C ILE A 75 6.00 2.27 30.06
N GLY A 76 6.04 1.37 31.05
CA GLY A 76 7.28 0.69 31.45
C GLY A 76 7.88 -0.16 30.34
N THR A 77 7.02 -0.82 29.55
CA THR A 77 7.44 -1.66 28.42
C THR A 77 8.01 -0.82 27.28
N ILE A 78 7.39 0.32 26.95
CA ILE A 78 7.89 1.24 25.92
C ILE A 78 9.21 1.89 26.39
N ALA A 79 9.31 2.31 27.65
CA ALA A 79 10.51 2.94 28.20
C ALA A 79 11.74 2.02 28.17
N ALA A 80 11.61 0.77 28.64
CA ALA A 80 12.69 -0.20 28.62
C ALA A 80 13.10 -0.62 27.19
N TRP A 81 12.17 -0.56 26.23
CA TRP A 81 12.49 -0.76 24.81
C TRP A 81 13.21 0.46 24.20
N LEU A 82 12.81 1.69 24.52
CA LEU A 82 13.48 2.91 24.07
C LEU A 82 14.93 2.96 24.57
N GLU A 83 15.17 2.78 25.87
CA GLU A 83 16.51 2.76 26.49
C GLU A 83 17.44 1.74 25.80
N LYS A 84 16.94 0.52 25.57
CA LYS A 84 17.68 -0.51 24.83
C LYS A 84 17.97 -0.09 23.38
N THR A 85 16.99 0.48 22.69
CA THR A 85 17.09 0.83 21.27
C THR A 85 17.98 2.05 21.05
N GLU A 86 18.04 2.98 22.01
CA GLU A 86 18.96 4.11 22.04
C GLU A 86 20.42 3.63 22.11
N ALA A 87 20.72 2.73 23.06
CA ALA A 87 22.04 2.11 23.18
C ALA A 87 22.43 1.26 21.95
N GLU A 88 21.47 0.56 21.35
CA GLU A 88 21.67 -0.21 20.11
C GLU A 88 21.94 0.70 18.90
N LEU A 89 21.24 1.83 18.78
CA LEU A 89 21.43 2.80 17.71
C LEU A 89 22.75 3.56 17.81
N GLU A 90 23.15 4.05 18.98
CA GLU A 90 24.45 4.72 19.13
C GLU A 90 25.62 3.73 18.94
N ALA A 91 25.48 2.46 19.34
CA ALA A 91 26.46 1.43 19.00
C ALA A 91 26.57 1.17 17.48
N LEU A 92 25.44 1.18 16.75
CA LEU A 92 25.39 1.05 15.28
C LEU A 92 25.87 2.31 14.54
N ARG A 93 25.89 3.47 15.20
CA ARG A 93 26.33 4.75 14.66
C ARG A 93 27.82 5.03 14.91
N LEU A 94 28.37 4.50 16.01
CA LEU A 94 29.79 4.53 16.33
C LEU A 94 30.61 3.43 15.63
N ALA A 95 29.93 2.47 14.97
CA ALA A 95 30.57 1.45 14.14
C ALA A 95 31.17 2.03 12.84
N GLU A 96 32.06 1.30 12.19
CA GLU A 96 32.62 1.70 10.89
C GLU A 96 31.52 1.73 9.81
N PRO A 97 31.47 2.78 8.95
CA PRO A 97 30.45 2.87 7.91
C PRO A 97 30.50 1.70 6.91
N PRO A 98 29.34 1.18 6.46
CA PRO A 98 29.28 0.05 5.53
C PRO A 98 29.97 0.36 4.19
N SER A 99 30.98 -0.43 3.85
CA SER A 99 31.92 -0.17 2.74
C SER A 99 31.39 -0.62 1.37
N ASN A 100 30.56 -1.67 1.36
CA ASN A 100 30.07 -2.34 0.15
C ASN A 100 28.56 -2.61 0.21
N VAL A 101 28.00 -3.08 -0.91
CA VAL A 101 26.55 -3.30 -1.06
C VAL A 101 26.01 -4.36 -0.10
N GLN A 102 26.80 -5.39 0.26
CA GLN A 102 26.36 -6.45 1.16
C GLN A 102 26.28 -5.98 2.62
N GLU A 103 27.30 -5.26 3.10
CA GLU A 103 27.27 -4.58 4.39
C GLU A 103 26.13 -3.57 4.47
N MET A 104 25.95 -2.76 3.42
CA MET A 104 24.85 -1.80 3.32
C MET A 104 23.48 -2.50 3.41
N ALA A 105 23.29 -3.62 2.72
CA ALA A 105 22.04 -4.39 2.77
C ALA A 105 21.74 -4.95 4.17
N LEU A 106 22.76 -5.43 4.89
CA LEU A 106 22.61 -5.92 6.26
C LEU A 106 22.25 -4.77 7.22
N THR A 107 22.93 -3.63 7.11
CA THR A 107 22.68 -2.45 7.95
C THR A 107 21.32 -1.81 7.66
N VAL A 108 20.90 -1.77 6.39
CA VAL A 108 19.54 -1.35 5.99
C VAL A 108 18.47 -2.29 6.53
N LYS A 109 18.69 -3.61 6.54
CA LYS A 109 17.76 -4.57 7.17
C LYS A 109 17.60 -4.30 8.66
N LYS A 110 18.71 -4.02 9.36
CA LYS A 110 18.67 -3.64 10.78
C LYS A 110 17.91 -2.33 11.03
N LEU A 111 18.13 -1.32 10.18
CA LEU A 111 17.34 -0.08 10.19
C LEU A 111 15.84 -0.35 9.96
N GLN A 112 15.48 -1.24 9.05
CA GLN A 112 14.08 -1.62 8.84
C GLN A 112 13.47 -2.35 10.05
N GLU A 113 14.20 -3.25 10.71
CA GLU A 113 13.73 -3.91 11.93
C GLU A 113 13.39 -2.89 13.03
N ILE A 114 14.29 -1.93 13.25
CA ILE A 114 14.10 -0.85 14.22
C ILE A 114 12.90 0.02 13.82
N LEU A 115 12.78 0.43 12.55
CA LEU A 115 11.62 1.18 12.04
C LEU A 115 10.29 0.41 12.19
N LYS A 116 10.29 -0.92 12.00
CA LYS A 116 9.11 -1.78 12.21
C LYS A 116 8.72 -1.84 13.69
N ALA A 117 9.70 -2.00 14.59
CA ALA A 117 9.46 -1.92 16.04
C ALA A 117 8.92 -0.53 16.46
N PHE A 118 9.50 0.56 15.94
CA PHE A 118 8.98 1.92 16.12
C PHE A 118 7.51 2.04 15.68
N ALA A 119 7.10 1.45 14.56
CA ALA A 119 5.70 1.47 14.14
C ALA A 119 4.77 0.73 15.13
N THR A 120 5.20 -0.42 15.64
CA THR A 120 4.48 -1.19 16.68
C THR A 120 4.34 -0.39 17.99
N TYR A 121 5.44 0.10 18.55
CA TYR A 121 5.40 0.84 19.81
C TYR A 121 4.70 2.21 19.69
N LYS A 122 4.73 2.85 18.51
CA LYS A 122 3.93 4.06 18.25
C LYS A 122 2.43 3.78 18.33
N THR A 123 2.00 2.60 17.91
CA THR A 123 0.60 2.16 17.99
C THR A 123 0.19 1.93 19.45
N LEU A 124 1.07 1.31 20.26
CA LEU A 124 0.88 1.17 21.70
C LEU A 124 0.84 2.53 22.41
N MET A 125 1.74 3.46 22.09
CA MET A 125 1.77 4.81 22.65
C MET A 125 0.49 5.61 22.34
N VAL A 126 -0.08 5.44 21.14
CA VAL A 126 -1.41 6.01 20.81
C VAL A 126 -2.51 5.40 21.66
N SER A 127 -2.54 4.06 21.84
CA SER A 127 -3.52 3.40 22.72
C SER A 127 -3.41 3.90 24.17
N VAL A 128 -2.18 4.01 24.69
CA VAL A 128 -1.87 4.53 26.02
C VAL A 128 -2.39 5.96 26.17
N ASN A 129 -2.17 6.85 25.19
CA ASN A 129 -2.67 8.23 25.23
C ASN A 129 -4.22 8.31 25.16
N VAL A 130 -4.88 7.39 24.45
CA VAL A 130 -6.36 7.30 24.43
C VAL A 130 -6.89 6.83 25.79
N SER A 131 -6.42 5.69 26.30
CA SER A 131 -6.87 5.15 27.58
C SER A 131 -6.48 6.03 28.79
N HIS A 132 -5.42 6.82 28.68
CA HIS A 132 -5.11 7.90 29.62
C HIS A 132 -6.23 8.95 29.66
N LYS A 133 -6.67 9.46 28.50
CA LYS A 133 -7.76 10.45 28.41
C LYS A 133 -9.10 9.93 28.93
N GLU A 134 -9.40 8.65 28.74
CA GLU A 134 -10.58 8.00 29.35
C GLU A 134 -10.47 7.91 30.89
N SER A 135 -9.25 7.91 31.43
CA SER A 135 -8.96 7.77 32.87
C SER A 135 -8.86 9.12 33.61
N LEU A 136 -8.79 10.25 32.90
CA LEU A 136 -8.69 11.62 33.45
C LEU A 136 -9.94 12.13 34.19
N LEU A 137 -10.93 11.28 34.48
CA LEU A 137 -12.19 11.64 35.16
C LEU A 137 -12.03 11.95 36.67
N SER A 138 -10.80 12.10 37.17
CA SER A 138 -10.49 12.47 38.55
C SER A 138 -9.15 13.21 38.61
N GLU A 139 -9.14 14.42 39.16
CA GLU A 139 -7.91 15.14 39.50
C GLU A 139 -7.28 14.48 40.74
N SER A 140 -6.25 13.65 40.52
CA SER A 140 -5.54 12.92 41.58
C SER A 140 -4.02 13.07 41.42
N PRO A 141 -3.23 12.91 42.50
CA PRO A 141 -1.76 12.92 42.41
C PRO A 141 -1.20 11.73 41.62
N GLU A 142 -1.95 10.62 41.50
CA GLU A 142 -1.58 9.49 40.64
C GLU A 142 -1.71 9.87 39.15
N SER A 143 -2.67 10.73 38.81
CA SER A 143 -2.88 11.25 37.46
C SER A 143 -1.75 12.18 37.02
N THR A 144 -1.28 13.08 37.88
CA THR A 144 -0.18 14.00 37.55
C THR A 144 1.16 13.28 37.40
N GLU A 145 1.43 12.25 38.22
CA GLU A 145 2.63 11.40 38.05
C GLU A 145 2.58 10.59 36.75
N LEU A 146 1.41 10.04 36.40
CA LEU A 146 1.21 9.34 35.13
C LEU A 146 1.42 10.27 33.93
N GLN A 147 0.95 11.52 34.01
CA GLN A 147 1.18 12.55 32.99
C GLN A 147 2.66 12.94 32.88
N ASN A 148 3.39 13.07 33.99
CA ASN A 148 4.84 13.35 33.98
C ASN A 148 5.61 12.24 33.27
N ARG A 149 5.31 10.98 33.58
CA ARG A 149 5.96 9.81 32.95
C ARG A 149 5.60 9.67 31.47
N LEU A 150 4.39 10.03 31.06
CA LEU A 150 4.02 10.13 29.64
C LEU A 150 4.80 11.23 28.91
N HIS A 151 5.05 12.38 29.55
CA HIS A 151 5.85 13.45 28.97
C HIS A 151 7.33 13.03 28.82
N GLN A 152 7.92 12.40 29.85
CA GLN A 152 9.26 11.81 29.78
C GLN A 152 9.37 10.75 28.68
N LEU A 153 8.35 9.89 28.53
CA LEU A 153 8.30 8.89 27.47
C LEU A 153 8.29 9.53 26.07
N SER A 154 7.57 10.64 25.89
CA SER A 154 7.57 11.40 24.63
C SER A 154 8.93 12.03 24.34
N LEU A 155 9.60 12.61 25.36
CA LEU A 155 10.92 13.22 25.20
C LEU A 155 11.99 12.17 24.83
N SER A 156 11.95 11.00 25.47
CA SER A 156 12.80 9.86 25.08
C SER A 156 12.47 9.39 23.67
N TRP A 157 11.19 9.22 23.33
CA TRP A 157 10.75 8.83 21.99
C TRP A 157 11.32 9.75 20.90
N ASP A 158 11.16 11.07 21.08
CA ASP A 158 11.64 12.06 20.11
C ASP A 158 13.18 12.09 20.04
N THR A 159 13.87 11.80 21.14
CA THR A 159 15.35 11.67 21.18
C THR A 159 15.82 10.46 20.38
N VAL A 160 15.31 9.25 20.64
CA VAL A 160 15.71 8.03 19.92
C VAL A 160 15.29 8.09 18.44
N GLN A 161 14.15 8.73 18.13
CA GLN A 161 13.74 9.03 16.76
C GLN A 161 14.74 9.96 16.06
N GLY A 162 15.26 10.98 16.76
CA GLY A 162 16.31 11.87 16.26
C GLY A 162 17.64 11.16 15.99
N VAL A 163 18.08 10.29 16.90
CA VAL A 163 19.29 9.44 16.71
C VAL A 163 19.11 8.53 15.49
N MET A 164 17.96 7.86 15.36
CA MET A 164 17.63 7.01 14.21
C MET A 164 17.61 7.80 12.89
N ASP A 165 17.09 9.03 12.88
CA ASP A 165 17.08 9.87 11.69
C ASP A 165 18.47 10.45 11.32
N SER A 166 19.34 10.72 12.30
CA SER A 166 20.76 11.02 12.07
C SER A 166 21.46 9.83 11.44
N TRP A 167 21.39 8.65 12.08
CA TRP A 167 22.04 7.43 11.59
C TRP A 167 21.56 7.05 10.17
N ARG A 168 20.27 7.23 9.88
CA ARG A 168 19.73 7.07 8.52
C ARG A 168 20.27 8.11 7.52
N GLY A 169 20.64 9.31 7.99
CA GLY A 169 21.39 10.30 7.20
C GLY A 169 22.84 9.87 6.95
N ASP A 170 23.53 9.42 8.00
CA ASP A 170 24.91 8.92 7.96
C ASP A 170 25.02 7.73 6.96
N LEU A 171 24.03 6.83 6.95
CA LEU A 171 23.90 5.74 5.97
C LEU A 171 23.61 6.21 4.53
N ARG A 172 22.79 7.26 4.33
CA ARG A 172 22.60 7.87 2.99
C ARG A 172 23.91 8.43 2.45
N GLN A 173 24.67 9.14 3.27
CA GLN A 173 25.97 9.69 2.87
C GLN A 173 26.97 8.57 2.53
N SER A 174 27.00 7.52 3.36
CA SER A 174 27.83 6.34 3.12
C SER A 174 27.47 5.63 1.81
N LEU A 175 26.17 5.50 1.49
CA LEU A 175 25.70 4.93 0.22
C LEU A 175 26.19 5.73 -1.00
N MET A 176 26.14 7.06 -0.95
CA MET A 176 26.61 7.89 -2.05
C MET A 176 28.13 7.82 -2.25
N GLN A 177 28.90 7.42 -1.23
CA GLN A 177 30.34 7.19 -1.30
C GLN A 177 30.72 5.72 -1.60
N CYS A 178 29.76 4.80 -1.56
CA CYS A 178 29.97 3.37 -1.78
C CYS A 178 30.27 3.07 -3.27
N GLN A 179 31.55 2.90 -3.61
CA GLN A 179 31.98 2.62 -4.98
C GLN A 179 31.36 1.34 -5.56
N ASP A 180 31.14 0.32 -4.72
CA ASP A 180 30.55 -0.95 -5.13
C ASP A 180 29.07 -0.83 -5.48
N PHE A 181 28.33 0.09 -4.84
CA PHE A 181 26.95 0.42 -5.22
C PHE A 181 26.90 1.01 -6.63
N HIS A 182 27.72 2.04 -6.89
CA HIS A 182 27.80 2.68 -8.21
C HIS A 182 28.27 1.71 -9.29
N ARG A 183 29.28 0.88 -9.00
CA ARG A 183 29.79 -0.14 -9.94
C ARG A 183 28.73 -1.17 -10.27
N LEU A 184 28.10 -1.79 -9.26
CA LEU A 184 27.06 -2.81 -9.46
C LEU A 184 25.85 -2.24 -10.23
N SER A 185 25.43 -1.01 -9.95
CA SER A 185 24.37 -0.34 -10.70
C SER A 185 24.74 -0.12 -12.17
N GLN A 186 25.97 0.33 -12.46
CA GLN A 186 26.45 0.52 -13.83
C GLN A 186 26.61 -0.80 -14.58
N ASP A 187 27.18 -1.83 -13.95
CA ASP A 187 27.37 -3.17 -14.52
C ASP A 187 26.01 -3.82 -14.87
N LEU A 188 25.00 -3.66 -14.00
CA LEU A 188 23.64 -4.15 -14.26
C LEU A 188 22.98 -3.41 -15.42
N LEU A 189 23.14 -2.08 -15.55
CA LEU A 189 22.62 -1.32 -16.69
C LEU A 189 23.25 -1.76 -18.02
N LEU A 190 24.57 -1.93 -18.05
CA LEU A 190 25.30 -2.40 -19.23
C LEU A 190 24.92 -3.86 -19.60
N TRP A 191 24.82 -4.74 -18.61
CA TRP A 191 24.38 -6.11 -18.82
C TRP A 191 22.92 -6.17 -19.32
N LEU A 192 22.00 -5.39 -18.74
CA LEU A 192 20.60 -5.31 -19.20
C LEU A 192 20.49 -4.85 -20.66
N ALA A 193 21.31 -3.88 -21.09
CA ALA A 193 21.36 -3.46 -22.49
C ALA A 193 21.88 -4.58 -23.42
N SER A 194 22.90 -5.33 -22.99
CA SER A 194 23.40 -6.49 -23.73
C SER A 194 22.40 -7.67 -23.75
N ALA A 195 21.63 -7.84 -22.67
CA ALA A 195 20.60 -8.87 -22.52
C ALA A 195 19.39 -8.60 -23.44
N GLU A 196 18.90 -7.35 -23.48
CA GLU A 196 17.91 -6.89 -24.46
C GLU A 196 18.41 -7.10 -25.90
N GLY A 197 19.68 -6.81 -26.18
CA GLY A 197 20.32 -7.05 -27.48
C GLY A 197 20.37 -8.54 -27.87
N ARG A 198 20.67 -9.45 -26.92
CA ARG A 198 20.59 -10.91 -27.13
C ARG A 198 19.17 -11.37 -27.44
N ARG A 199 18.18 -10.96 -26.63
CA ARG A 199 16.76 -11.27 -26.85
C ARG A 199 16.30 -10.82 -28.22
N GLN A 200 16.60 -9.56 -28.59
CA GLN A 200 16.19 -8.99 -29.87
C GLN A 200 16.85 -9.70 -31.06
N LYS A 201 18.12 -10.16 -30.93
CA LYS A 201 18.78 -10.96 -31.96
C LYS A 201 18.14 -12.34 -32.12
N ALA A 202 17.79 -13.00 -31.02
CA ALA A 202 17.11 -14.31 -31.04
C ALA A 202 15.72 -14.21 -31.70
N CYS A 203 14.91 -13.21 -31.31
CA CYS A 203 13.53 -13.05 -31.80
C CYS A 203 13.40 -12.53 -33.25
N VAL A 204 14.51 -12.16 -33.92
CA VAL A 204 14.53 -11.75 -35.34
C VAL A 204 14.62 -12.94 -36.31
N ALA A 205 14.58 -14.19 -35.80
CA ALA A 205 14.40 -15.38 -36.63
C ALA A 205 13.13 -15.28 -37.50
N SER A 206 13.31 -15.39 -38.83
CA SER A 206 12.26 -15.30 -39.84
C SER A 206 11.10 -16.30 -39.59
N PRO A 207 9.86 -16.01 -40.05
CA PRO A 207 8.81 -17.03 -40.18
C PRO A 207 9.23 -18.26 -41.00
N GLU A 208 10.23 -18.12 -41.87
CA GLU A 208 10.83 -19.18 -42.70
C GLU A 208 12.14 -19.74 -42.11
N ALA A 209 12.44 -19.48 -40.84
CA ALA A 209 13.66 -19.98 -40.20
C ALA A 209 13.66 -21.51 -40.05
N ASP A 210 14.80 -22.13 -40.32
CA ASP A 210 15.02 -23.57 -40.14
C ASP A 210 14.74 -23.99 -38.68
N ARG A 211 14.21 -25.21 -38.51
CA ARG A 211 13.85 -25.79 -37.20
C ARG A 211 15.06 -25.81 -36.25
N GLN A 212 16.27 -25.99 -36.78
CA GLN A 212 17.52 -25.88 -36.03
C GLN A 212 17.73 -24.47 -35.45
N ALA A 213 17.51 -23.41 -36.25
CA ALA A 213 17.65 -22.03 -35.80
C ALA A 213 16.57 -21.62 -34.76
N LEU A 214 15.37 -22.21 -34.84
CA LEU A 214 14.32 -22.04 -33.82
C LEU A 214 14.70 -22.71 -32.48
N LEU A 215 15.40 -23.85 -32.51
CA LEU A 215 15.90 -24.51 -31.31
C LEU A 215 17.08 -23.74 -30.68
N GLU A 216 18.01 -23.23 -31.48
CA GLU A 216 19.10 -22.35 -31.02
C GLU A 216 18.55 -21.06 -30.38
N CYS A 217 17.50 -20.49 -30.97
CA CYS A 217 16.76 -19.35 -30.42
C CYS A 217 16.10 -19.67 -29.06
N GLN A 218 15.46 -20.85 -28.93
CA GLN A 218 14.88 -21.30 -27.66
C GLN A 218 15.93 -21.46 -26.56
N GLU A 219 17.12 -22.00 -26.87
CA GLU A 219 18.18 -22.23 -25.89
C GLU A 219 18.82 -20.91 -25.41
N GLU A 220 19.12 -19.97 -26.33
CA GLU A 220 19.59 -18.63 -25.95
C GLU A 220 18.60 -17.90 -25.04
N LEU A 221 17.29 -18.04 -25.29
CA LEU A 221 16.25 -17.42 -24.46
C LEU A 221 16.07 -18.10 -23.10
N ARG A 222 16.21 -19.44 -22.98
CA ARG A 222 16.24 -20.11 -21.66
C ARG A 222 17.49 -19.76 -20.86
N GLN A 223 18.64 -19.69 -21.51
CA GLN A 223 19.87 -19.23 -20.87
C GLN A 223 19.74 -17.78 -20.40
N LEU A 224 19.06 -16.93 -21.18
CA LEU A 224 18.78 -15.54 -20.78
C LEU A 224 17.75 -15.45 -19.64
N GLU A 225 16.70 -16.25 -19.66
CA GLU A 225 15.71 -16.38 -18.57
C GLU A 225 16.42 -16.67 -17.25
N LYS A 226 17.27 -17.70 -17.22
CA LYS A 226 18.09 -18.06 -16.06
C LYS A 226 19.03 -16.94 -15.62
N GLU A 227 19.73 -16.28 -16.55
CA GLU A 227 20.63 -15.16 -16.22
C GLU A 227 19.90 -13.94 -15.62
N LEU A 228 18.61 -13.77 -15.92
CA LEU A 228 17.74 -12.76 -15.30
C LEU A 228 17.30 -13.18 -13.90
N GLU A 229 17.06 -14.48 -13.66
CA GLU A 229 16.75 -15.02 -12.33
C GLU A 229 17.95 -14.91 -11.38
N ASP A 230 19.14 -15.32 -11.83
CA ASP A 230 20.40 -15.26 -11.06
C ASP A 230 20.75 -13.83 -10.61
N ARG A 231 20.30 -12.80 -11.35
CA ARG A 231 20.50 -11.37 -11.03
C ARG A 231 19.37 -10.73 -10.22
N GLN A 232 18.21 -11.39 -10.10
CA GLN A 232 17.07 -10.86 -9.33
C GLN A 232 17.44 -10.52 -7.87
N PRO A 233 18.24 -11.31 -7.12
CA PRO A 233 18.60 -10.98 -5.74
C PRO A 233 19.44 -9.70 -5.62
N GLN A 234 20.33 -9.43 -6.59
CA GLN A 234 21.16 -8.22 -6.62
C GLN A 234 20.29 -6.98 -6.83
N VAL A 235 19.38 -7.04 -7.81
CA VAL A 235 18.44 -5.95 -8.12
C VAL A 235 17.49 -5.68 -6.95
N SER A 236 16.95 -6.73 -6.32
CA SER A 236 16.11 -6.59 -5.12
C SER A 236 16.89 -6.04 -3.91
N SER A 237 18.17 -6.37 -3.75
CA SER A 237 19.02 -5.77 -2.70
C SER A 237 19.27 -4.28 -2.94
N LEU A 238 19.51 -3.86 -4.19
CA LEU A 238 19.64 -2.44 -4.55
C LEU A 238 18.32 -1.68 -4.33
N GLN A 239 17.18 -2.30 -4.69
CA GLN A 239 15.84 -1.76 -4.44
C GLN A 239 15.56 -1.59 -2.94
N GLU A 240 15.92 -2.56 -2.11
CA GLU A 240 15.74 -2.52 -0.65
C GLU A 240 16.57 -1.39 -0.01
N ILE A 241 17.83 -1.22 -0.44
CA ILE A 241 18.72 -0.12 -0.01
C ILE A 241 18.15 1.24 -0.46
N SER A 242 17.83 1.38 -1.76
CA SER A 242 17.32 2.62 -2.35
C SER A 242 16.01 3.07 -1.71
N SER A 243 15.03 2.17 -1.59
CA SER A 243 13.73 2.49 -0.98
C SER A 243 13.81 2.84 0.52
N SER A 244 14.78 2.28 1.24
CA SER A 244 14.97 2.55 2.68
C SER A 244 15.70 3.87 2.96
N LEU A 245 16.62 4.27 2.07
CA LEU A 245 17.52 5.41 2.28
C LEU A 245 17.20 6.64 1.41
N LEU A 246 17.01 6.45 0.10
CA LEU A 246 16.95 7.54 -0.90
C LEU A 246 15.57 8.21 -1.04
N VAL A 247 14.48 7.58 -0.56
CA VAL A 247 13.09 8.11 -0.62
C VAL A 247 12.90 9.46 0.12
N LYS A 248 13.87 9.88 0.94
CA LYS A 248 13.94 11.21 1.58
C LYS A 248 15.19 12.01 1.20
N GLY A 249 15.83 11.70 0.08
CA GLY A 249 16.97 12.46 -0.43
C GLY A 249 16.51 13.79 -1.03
N HIS A 250 17.04 14.90 -0.52
CA HIS A 250 16.87 16.23 -1.11
C HIS A 250 18.18 16.65 -1.77
N GLY A 251 18.30 16.40 -3.07
CA GLY A 251 19.48 16.69 -3.89
C GLY A 251 19.49 15.85 -5.16
N GLU A 252 20.04 16.39 -6.24
CA GLU A 252 20.00 15.78 -7.58
C GLU A 252 20.66 14.39 -7.60
N ASP A 253 21.83 14.24 -6.98
CA ASP A 253 22.58 12.96 -6.91
C ASP A 253 21.76 11.82 -6.27
N TYR A 254 20.96 12.12 -5.24
CA TYR A 254 20.10 11.13 -4.57
C TYR A 254 18.93 10.68 -5.47
N ILE A 255 18.38 11.62 -6.25
CA ILE A 255 17.33 11.35 -7.22
C ILE A 255 17.90 10.51 -8.38
N GLU A 256 19.05 10.89 -8.94
CA GLU A 256 19.71 10.14 -10.00
C GLU A 256 20.06 8.71 -9.56
N ALA A 257 20.57 8.53 -8.33
CA ALA A 257 20.83 7.20 -7.77
C ALA A 257 19.56 6.36 -7.58
N ALA A 258 18.46 6.97 -7.12
CA ALA A 258 17.17 6.29 -6.96
C ALA A 258 16.56 5.91 -8.33
N GLU A 259 16.61 6.82 -9.31
CA GLU A 259 16.14 6.61 -10.67
C GLU A 259 16.94 5.52 -11.40
N LYS A 260 18.28 5.49 -11.26
CA LYS A 260 19.12 4.41 -11.78
C LYS A 260 18.66 3.04 -11.27
N VAL A 261 18.46 2.89 -9.95
CA VAL A 261 17.97 1.64 -9.35
C VAL A 261 16.56 1.28 -9.84
N HIS A 262 15.65 2.26 -9.95
CA HIS A 262 14.30 2.02 -10.47
C HIS A 262 14.31 1.61 -11.95
N VAL A 263 15.18 2.20 -12.78
CA VAL A 263 15.37 1.80 -14.19
C VAL A 263 15.90 0.38 -14.28
N ILE A 264 16.87 -0.02 -13.45
CA ILE A 264 17.38 -1.40 -13.38
C ILE A 264 16.25 -2.38 -13.01
N GLU A 265 15.48 -2.10 -11.96
CA GLU A 265 14.34 -2.91 -11.53
C GLU A 265 13.31 -3.09 -12.64
N LYS A 266 12.87 -1.96 -13.21
CA LYS A 266 11.87 -1.91 -14.28
C LYS A 266 12.35 -2.63 -15.54
N LYS A 267 13.63 -2.52 -15.90
CA LYS A 267 14.21 -3.20 -17.07
C LYS A 267 14.41 -4.69 -16.84
N LEU A 268 14.87 -5.13 -15.67
CA LEU A 268 14.94 -6.56 -15.35
C LEU A 268 13.55 -7.19 -15.45
N LYS A 269 12.53 -6.56 -14.85
CA LYS A 269 11.15 -7.05 -14.88
C LYS A 269 10.58 -7.08 -16.31
N GLN A 270 10.69 -5.98 -17.05
CA GLN A 270 10.25 -5.91 -18.46
C GLN A 270 10.90 -7.05 -19.28
N LEU A 271 12.21 -7.26 -19.11
CA LEU A 271 12.95 -8.21 -19.91
C LEU A 271 12.61 -9.67 -19.55
N ARG A 272 12.33 -9.98 -18.28
CA ARG A 272 11.78 -11.30 -17.86
C ARG A 272 10.40 -11.56 -18.46
N GLU A 273 9.51 -10.57 -18.41
CA GLU A 273 8.17 -10.65 -19.01
C GLU A 273 8.24 -10.87 -20.53
N GLN A 274 9.15 -10.17 -21.22
CA GLN A 274 9.39 -10.36 -22.66
C GLN A 274 9.99 -11.73 -22.98
N VAL A 275 11.03 -12.19 -22.28
CA VAL A 275 11.66 -13.51 -22.54
C VAL A 275 10.65 -14.64 -22.34
N ALA A 276 9.81 -14.59 -21.30
CA ALA A 276 8.75 -15.58 -21.10
C ALA A 276 7.71 -15.56 -22.25
N GLN A 277 7.32 -14.37 -22.71
CA GLN A 277 6.41 -14.22 -23.86
C GLN A 277 7.01 -14.75 -25.17
N ASP A 278 8.30 -14.47 -25.39
CA ASP A 278 9.07 -14.91 -26.56
C ASP A 278 9.21 -16.45 -26.57
N LEU A 279 9.59 -17.05 -25.44
CA LEU A 279 9.67 -18.51 -25.24
C LEU A 279 8.34 -19.22 -25.51
N MET A 280 7.23 -18.68 -25.00
CA MET A 280 5.88 -19.21 -25.28
C MET A 280 5.56 -19.17 -26.78
N SER A 281 5.87 -18.06 -27.47
CA SER A 281 5.63 -17.92 -28.91
C SER A 281 6.48 -18.85 -29.77
N LEU A 282 7.67 -19.23 -29.30
CA LEU A 282 8.55 -20.19 -29.96
C LEU A 282 8.08 -21.62 -29.73
N GLN A 283 7.62 -21.94 -28.52
CA GLN A 283 7.06 -23.25 -28.21
C GLN A 283 5.79 -23.53 -29.02
N GLU A 284 4.93 -22.53 -29.21
CA GLU A 284 3.77 -22.63 -30.11
C GLU A 284 4.22 -22.92 -31.56
N ARG A 285 5.13 -22.12 -32.12
CA ARG A 285 5.67 -22.33 -33.48
C ARG A 285 6.32 -23.70 -33.67
N LEU A 286 7.10 -24.19 -32.69
CA LEU A 286 7.75 -25.50 -32.74
C LEU A 286 6.76 -26.69 -32.66
N ASN A 287 5.56 -26.44 -32.10
CA ASN A 287 4.46 -27.41 -31.98
C ASN A 287 3.50 -27.37 -33.18
N SER A 288 3.39 -26.26 -33.91
CA SER A 288 2.50 -26.10 -35.08
C SER A 288 3.05 -26.68 -36.39
N ASP A 289 4.21 -27.35 -36.34
CA ASP A 289 4.86 -28.01 -37.49
C ASP A 289 3.99 -29.20 -38.00
N PRO A 290 3.43 -29.13 -39.23
CA PRO A 290 2.40 -30.08 -39.68
C PRO A 290 2.96 -31.45 -40.12
N SER A 291 4.25 -31.72 -39.91
CA SER A 291 4.95 -32.94 -40.35
C SER A 291 4.42 -34.26 -39.74
N LEU A 292 3.51 -34.22 -38.77
CA LEU A 292 2.82 -35.39 -38.20
C LEU A 292 1.38 -35.61 -38.73
N ALA A 293 0.87 -34.75 -39.62
CA ALA A 293 -0.48 -34.89 -40.19
C ALA A 293 -0.53 -35.65 -41.55
N SER A 294 0.60 -36.22 -42.00
CA SER A 294 0.80 -36.65 -43.39
C SER A 294 0.87 -38.18 -43.62
N PHE A 295 0.55 -39.01 -42.61
CA PHE A 295 0.68 -40.47 -42.71
C PHE A 295 -0.45 -41.24 -41.98
N ASP A 296 -1.68 -41.15 -42.47
CA ASP A 296 -2.73 -42.13 -42.12
C ASP A 296 -3.87 -42.22 -43.17
N GLU A 297 -3.53 -42.33 -44.46
CA GLU A 297 -4.50 -42.58 -45.55
C GLU A 297 -3.98 -43.55 -46.64
N VAL A 298 -3.40 -44.69 -46.22
CA VAL A 298 -3.13 -45.84 -47.11
C VAL A 298 -3.33 -47.17 -46.37
N ASP A 299 -4.55 -47.73 -46.40
CA ASP A 299 -4.81 -49.12 -46.82
C ASP A 299 -6.32 -49.47 -46.72
N SER A 300 -6.96 -49.67 -47.88
CA SER A 300 -8.15 -50.53 -48.10
C SER A 300 -8.65 -50.36 -49.54
N GLY A 301 -8.36 -51.31 -50.44
CA GLY A 301 -8.73 -51.18 -51.85
C GLY A 301 -8.70 -52.46 -52.69
N GLU A 302 -9.71 -53.32 -52.54
CA GLU A 302 -10.13 -54.28 -53.58
C GLU A 302 -11.52 -53.92 -54.13
N GLN A 303 -11.88 -54.43 -55.31
CA GLN A 303 -12.63 -53.64 -56.32
C GLN A 303 -13.85 -54.39 -56.96
N PRO A 304 -14.59 -53.79 -57.93
CA PRO A 304 -15.91 -53.14 -57.81
C PRO A 304 -17.06 -54.09 -58.32
N PRO A 305 -17.99 -53.81 -59.30
CA PRO A 305 -18.35 -52.65 -60.14
C PRO A 305 -19.38 -51.72 -59.43
N ALA A 306 -20.11 -50.75 -60.00
CA ALA A 306 -20.38 -50.22 -61.37
C ALA A 306 -20.95 -48.77 -61.23
N ALA A 307 -21.24 -47.90 -62.23
CA ALA A 307 -21.06 -47.81 -63.69
C ALA A 307 -21.31 -46.34 -64.14
N SER A 308 -21.37 -46.05 -65.45
CA SER A 308 -22.05 -44.89 -66.10
C SER A 308 -21.89 -43.49 -65.44
N VAL A 309 -20.85 -42.66 -65.69
CA VAL A 309 -20.43 -42.00 -66.96
C VAL A 309 -21.62 -41.34 -67.72
N PRO A 310 -21.60 -40.06 -68.17
CA PRO A 310 -20.65 -38.93 -67.90
C PRO A 310 -21.21 -37.45 -67.87
N THR A 311 -20.36 -36.47 -67.46
CA THR A 311 -20.28 -35.03 -67.91
C THR A 311 -21.49 -34.07 -67.64
N SER A 312 -21.35 -32.72 -67.58
CA SER A 312 -20.50 -31.81 -68.37
C SER A 312 -20.22 -30.39 -67.78
N PHE A 313 -19.08 -29.82 -68.18
CA PHE A 313 -18.72 -28.40 -68.46
C PHE A 313 -19.34 -27.18 -67.69
N ALA A 314 -18.49 -26.57 -66.86
CA ALA A 314 -17.93 -25.20 -66.97
C ALA A 314 -18.80 -23.94 -67.24
N LYS A 315 -18.73 -22.97 -66.30
CA LYS A 315 -18.46 -21.50 -66.50
C LYS A 315 -18.40 -20.77 -65.13
N GLN A 316 -17.93 -19.52 -64.96
CA GLN A 316 -16.72 -18.77 -65.40
C GLN A 316 -16.84 -17.29 -64.93
N PHE A 317 -15.99 -16.81 -64.01
CA PHE A 317 -15.79 -15.37 -63.61
C PHE A 317 -17.07 -14.66 -63.03
N GLY A 318 -17.04 -13.49 -62.37
CA GLY A 318 -16.02 -12.55 -61.83
C GLY A 318 -16.68 -11.72 -60.67
N ALA A 319 -15.98 -11.06 -59.74
CA ALA A 319 -15.27 -9.76 -59.87
C ALA A 319 -16.17 -8.63 -60.44
N GLU A 320 -16.45 -7.47 -59.82
CA GLU A 320 -15.91 -6.71 -58.66
C GLU A 320 -17.05 -5.87 -57.97
N ARG A 321 -17.10 -5.63 -56.64
CA ARG A 321 -16.56 -4.51 -55.79
C ARG A 321 -17.29 -3.13 -55.85
N SER A 322 -17.52 -2.53 -54.66
CA SER A 322 -17.83 -1.08 -54.38
C SER A 322 -19.29 -0.64 -54.64
N THR A 323 -19.92 0.39 -54.01
CA THR A 323 -19.65 1.24 -52.80
C THR A 323 -20.90 2.11 -52.46
N ASN A 324 -20.98 2.67 -51.24
CA ASN A 324 -21.81 3.83 -50.80
C ASN A 324 -23.36 3.58 -50.68
N GLU A 325 -24.09 4.07 -49.67
CA GLU A 325 -24.54 5.46 -49.31
C GLU A 325 -25.45 6.09 -50.40
N GLU A 326 -26.59 6.75 -50.14
CA GLU A 326 -27.40 7.04 -48.93
C GLU A 326 -28.83 7.46 -49.37
N GLU A 327 -29.84 7.43 -48.46
CA GLU A 327 -31.14 8.18 -48.54
C GLU A 327 -32.08 7.97 -49.77
N GLU A 328 -33.36 8.40 -49.84
CA GLU A 328 -34.46 8.67 -48.88
C GLU A 328 -35.83 8.50 -49.64
N THR A 329 -36.98 8.47 -48.94
CA THR A 329 -38.38 8.63 -49.45
C THR A 329 -38.97 7.53 -50.37
N ASP A 330 -40.29 7.36 -50.54
CA ASP A 330 -41.49 7.53 -49.68
C ASP A 330 -42.72 6.96 -50.43
N ASN A 331 -43.56 6.09 -49.83
CA ASN A 331 -45.03 6.26 -49.74
C ASN A 331 -45.87 5.07 -49.22
N ARG A 332 -46.96 5.45 -48.53
CA ARG A 332 -48.24 4.75 -48.26
C ARG A 332 -48.23 3.54 -47.30
N MET A 333 -48.79 3.65 -46.08
CA MET A 333 -50.21 3.88 -45.67
C MET A 333 -51.03 2.56 -45.70
N SER A 334 -51.57 2.05 -44.59
CA SER A 334 -52.63 2.71 -43.79
C SER A 334 -52.79 2.11 -42.38
N HIS A 335 -53.14 2.98 -41.39
CA HIS A 335 -54.04 2.71 -40.23
C HIS A 335 -53.64 1.59 -39.21
N LEU A 336 -53.93 1.66 -37.90
CA LEU A 336 -54.66 2.64 -37.06
C LEU A 336 -54.18 2.55 -35.59
N ASN A 337 -54.55 3.55 -34.77
CA ASN A 337 -54.40 3.65 -33.30
C ASN A 337 -52.98 3.89 -32.73
N GLY A 338 -52.88 4.92 -31.87
CA GLY A 338 -51.71 5.26 -31.06
C GLY A 338 -52.16 5.96 -29.76
N PRO A 339 -51.33 6.85 -29.19
CA PRO A 339 -50.28 6.54 -28.20
C PRO A 339 -50.67 6.99 -26.77
N GLY A 340 -49.94 6.73 -25.69
CA GLY A 340 -48.60 6.14 -25.51
C GLY A 340 -47.70 7.08 -24.70
N SER A 341 -47.12 6.63 -23.57
CA SER A 341 -46.40 7.46 -22.59
C SER A 341 -44.92 7.09 -22.40
N SER A 342 -44.18 6.90 -23.49
CA SER A 342 -42.73 6.67 -23.49
C SER A 342 -41.93 7.98 -23.42
N GLN A 343 -41.54 8.39 -22.20
CA GLN A 343 -40.83 9.66 -21.96
C GLN A 343 -39.38 9.63 -22.49
N PRO A 344 -38.93 10.61 -23.30
CA PRO A 344 -37.63 10.52 -23.99
C PRO A 344 -36.42 10.86 -23.08
N ARG A 345 -35.35 10.03 -23.18
CA ARG A 345 -34.10 10.17 -22.40
C ARG A 345 -33.30 11.48 -22.62
N ARG A 346 -33.70 12.36 -23.55
CA ARG A 346 -33.00 13.63 -23.87
C ARG A 346 -32.99 14.67 -22.73
N SER A 347 -33.85 14.54 -21.72
CA SER A 347 -33.98 15.51 -20.61
C SER A 347 -32.91 15.37 -19.51
N PHE A 348 -32.31 14.19 -19.32
CA PHE A 348 -31.34 13.96 -18.25
C PHE A 348 -29.93 14.41 -18.63
N LEU A 349 -29.45 14.03 -19.83
CA LEU A 349 -28.12 14.41 -20.31
C LEU A 349 -27.96 15.94 -20.41
N SER A 350 -28.99 16.66 -20.88
CA SER A 350 -28.97 18.12 -20.96
C SER A 350 -28.95 18.81 -19.58
N ARG A 351 -29.51 18.18 -18.53
CA ARG A 351 -29.38 18.65 -17.14
C ARG A 351 -27.98 18.40 -16.58
N VAL A 352 -27.41 17.21 -16.80
CA VAL A 352 -26.05 16.86 -16.35
C VAL A 352 -25.01 17.77 -17.03
N ILE A 353 -25.08 17.94 -18.35
CA ILE A 353 -24.16 18.82 -19.10
C ILE A 353 -24.29 20.27 -18.63
N ARG A 354 -25.50 20.77 -18.39
CA ARG A 354 -25.73 22.14 -17.88
C ARG A 354 -25.20 22.37 -16.45
N ALA A 355 -25.05 21.32 -15.65
CA ALA A 355 -24.45 21.40 -14.32
C ALA A 355 -22.92 21.15 -14.34
N ALA A 356 -22.43 20.28 -15.22
CA ALA A 356 -21.02 19.93 -15.35
C ALA A 356 -20.19 21.03 -16.03
N LEU A 357 -20.70 21.62 -17.12
CA LEU A 357 -20.00 22.68 -17.86
C LEU A 357 -19.56 23.88 -16.99
N PRO A 358 -20.40 24.51 -16.14
CA PRO A 358 -19.95 25.61 -15.29
C PRO A 358 -18.92 25.16 -14.24
N LEU A 359 -18.99 23.91 -13.76
CA LEU A 359 -17.98 23.37 -12.82
C LEU A 359 -16.63 23.13 -13.52
N GLN A 360 -16.65 22.59 -14.75
CA GLN A 360 -15.44 22.40 -15.57
C GLN A 360 -14.83 23.74 -15.98
N LEU A 361 -15.66 24.73 -16.33
CA LEU A 361 -15.20 26.09 -16.65
C LEU A 361 -14.61 26.78 -15.41
N LEU A 362 -15.19 26.59 -14.22
CA LEU A 362 -14.63 27.07 -12.95
C LEU A 362 -13.28 26.41 -12.65
N LEU A 363 -13.15 25.09 -12.84
CA LEU A 363 -11.89 24.37 -12.66
C LEU A 363 -10.81 24.87 -13.65
N LEU A 364 -11.18 25.09 -14.91
CA LEU A 364 -10.30 25.66 -15.93
C LEU A 364 -9.88 27.10 -15.58
N LEU A 365 -10.79 27.92 -15.05
CA LEU A 365 -10.51 29.28 -14.59
C LEU A 365 -9.58 29.31 -13.37
N LEU A 366 -9.74 28.36 -12.44
CA LEU A 366 -8.84 28.21 -11.29
C LEU A 366 -7.44 27.74 -11.72
N LEU A 367 -7.35 26.83 -12.71
CA LEU A 367 -6.09 26.47 -13.35
C LEU A 367 -5.45 27.67 -14.06
N LEU A 368 -6.23 28.47 -14.80
CA LEU A 368 -5.74 29.68 -15.45
C LEU A 368 -5.24 30.71 -14.42
N LEU A 369 -5.94 30.89 -13.29
CA LEU A 369 -5.46 31.73 -12.19
C LEU A 369 -4.16 31.18 -11.57
N ALA A 370 -4.02 29.86 -11.42
CA ALA A 370 -2.78 29.25 -10.95
C ALA A 370 -1.61 29.46 -11.91
N CYS A 371 -1.87 29.53 -13.23
CA CYS A 371 -0.88 29.88 -14.25
C CYS A 371 -0.65 31.39 -14.42
N LEU A 372 -1.53 32.24 -13.86
CA LEU A 372 -1.42 33.71 -13.89
C LEU A 372 -0.91 34.31 -12.58
N LEU A 373 -0.85 33.52 -11.51
CA LEU A 373 0.03 33.79 -10.38
C LEU A 373 1.48 33.76 -10.88
N PRO A 374 2.27 34.82 -10.70
CA PRO A 374 3.71 34.77 -10.96
C PRO A 374 4.34 33.78 -9.97
N ALA A 375 4.63 32.57 -10.43
CA ALA A 375 5.64 31.74 -9.80
C ALA A 375 6.94 32.54 -9.91
N SER A 376 7.50 32.96 -8.77
CA SER A 376 8.63 33.90 -8.72
C SER A 376 9.82 33.31 -9.47
N GLU A 377 10.16 33.92 -10.60
CA GLU A 377 11.31 33.52 -11.41
C GLU A 377 12.60 33.74 -10.63
N GLU A 378 13.31 32.63 -10.38
CA GLU A 378 14.75 32.51 -10.58
C GLU A 378 15.04 31.00 -10.76
N ASP A 379 15.91 30.66 -11.71
CA ASP A 379 16.43 29.30 -12.00
C ASP A 379 15.48 28.17 -12.45
N TYR A 380 14.58 28.43 -13.42
CA TYR A 380 14.04 27.39 -14.32
C TYR A 380 14.53 27.56 -15.78
N SER A 381 15.85 27.44 -15.97
CA SER A 381 16.46 27.43 -17.31
C SER A 381 16.22 26.10 -18.04
N CYS A 382 16.09 26.14 -19.37
CA CYS A 382 15.53 25.03 -20.17
C CYS A 382 16.41 23.78 -20.27
N THR A 383 16.32 22.87 -19.29
CA THR A 383 16.90 21.51 -19.36
C THR A 383 15.89 20.46 -19.85
N GLN A 384 14.60 20.62 -19.54
CA GLN A 384 13.54 19.61 -19.72
C GLN A 384 13.05 19.44 -21.19
N ALA A 385 13.94 19.58 -22.18
CA ALA A 385 13.58 19.52 -23.60
C ALA A 385 14.42 18.54 -24.45
N ASN A 386 15.60 18.07 -24.01
CA ASN A 386 16.45 17.20 -24.85
C ASN A 386 17.38 16.22 -24.08
N ASN A 387 16.87 15.56 -23.03
CA ASN A 387 17.68 14.66 -22.21
C ASN A 387 18.18 13.39 -22.94
N PHE A 388 17.64 13.03 -24.10
CA PHE A 388 18.05 11.82 -24.84
C PHE A 388 19.32 12.00 -25.70
N ALA A 389 19.61 13.24 -26.14
CA ALA A 389 20.79 13.52 -26.95
C ALA A 389 22.09 13.70 -26.14
N HIS A 390 21.96 13.96 -24.82
CA HIS A 390 23.08 14.39 -23.98
C HIS A 390 23.78 13.26 -23.20
N SER A 391 23.18 12.07 -23.13
CA SER A 391 23.67 10.92 -22.35
C SER A 391 24.88 10.18 -22.94
N PHE A 392 25.25 10.49 -24.20
CA PHE A 392 26.31 9.77 -24.93
C PHE A 392 27.62 10.58 -25.12
N TYR A 393 27.74 11.76 -24.50
CA TYR A 393 28.95 12.60 -24.61
C TYR A 393 29.69 12.72 -23.27
N PRO A 394 30.93 12.19 -23.14
CA PRO A 394 31.74 12.38 -21.95
C PRO A 394 32.25 13.83 -21.87
N MET A 395 31.52 14.69 -21.16
CA MET A 395 31.85 16.11 -21.01
C MET A 395 32.87 16.32 -19.88
N LEU A 396 34.08 16.73 -20.25
CA LEU A 396 35.21 16.92 -19.35
C LEU A 396 35.04 18.20 -18.50
N ARG A 397 34.35 18.09 -17.35
CA ARG A 397 34.14 19.20 -16.41
C ARG A 397 35.42 19.46 -15.59
N TYR A 398 36.11 20.56 -15.88
CA TYR A 398 37.23 21.05 -15.07
C TYR A 398 36.70 21.68 -13.78
N THR A 399 37.03 21.09 -12.63
CA THR A 399 36.51 21.47 -11.30
C THR A 399 37.03 22.80 -10.75
N ASN A 400 37.97 23.45 -11.44
CA ASN A 400 38.63 24.68 -11.00
C ASN A 400 38.59 25.83 -12.04
N GLY A 401 37.61 25.79 -12.97
CA GLY A 401 37.45 26.81 -14.01
C GLY A 401 38.37 26.64 -15.22
N PRO A 402 38.31 27.58 -16.20
CA PRO A 402 39.18 27.56 -17.38
C PRO A 402 40.64 27.88 -17.02
N PRO A 403 41.63 27.32 -17.74
CA PRO A 403 43.04 27.61 -17.48
C PRO A 403 43.39 29.07 -17.80
N PRO A 404 44.40 29.65 -17.12
CA PRO A 404 44.97 30.94 -17.53
C PRO A 404 45.60 30.84 -18.93
N THR A 405 45.62 31.99 -19.62
CA THR A 405 46.17 32.16 -20.98
C THR A 405 47.63 32.60 -20.94
#